data_AF-A0AAE0KVN7-F1
#
_entry.id   AF-A0AAE0KVN7-F1
#
_cell.length_a   1.000
_cell.length_b   1.000
_cell.length_c   1.000
_cell.angle_alpha   90.00
_cell.angle_beta   90.00
_cell.angle_gamma   90.00
#
_symmetry.space_group_name_H-M   'P 1'
#
loop_
_entity.id
_entity.type
_entity.pdbx_description
1 polymer ?
#
loop_
_entity_poly.entity_id
_entity_poly.type
_entity_poly.pdbx_seq_one_letter_code
_entity_poly.pdbx_strand_id
1 'polypeptide(L)'
;MTAAEVKPLMDVSRQELRQWAITELQGAYEYLEKRLTGQCDSSYDCTRAYLVCELAQLFDPSFVAENAVDACWVQRLAAVVPLARHAGGKLVAELEGELPKYMAAAAGFSCDHSDVAAFTDAVLRWWRKHARNLLKWGQAARIVFSLSPNSCACERGFSLLKNMFGENQDNTMADYLQSALMLRYNRRVL
;
A
#
# COMPACT_ATOMS: atom_id res chain seq x y z
N MET A 1 16.96 -30.89 22.39
CA MET A 1 17.70 -31.18 21.15
C MET A 1 19.16 -31.42 21.47
N THR A 2 19.61 -32.66 21.45
CA THR A 2 21.00 -33.04 21.71
C THR A 2 21.86 -32.90 20.45
N ALA A 3 23.18 -32.71 20.59
CA ALA A 3 24.10 -32.59 19.44
C ALA A 3 24.05 -33.81 18.48
N ALA A 4 23.59 -34.96 18.97
CA ALA A 4 23.35 -36.17 18.17
C ALA A 4 22.12 -36.06 17.25
N GLU A 5 21.11 -35.26 17.62
CA GLU A 5 19.88 -35.06 16.83
C GLU A 5 20.07 -34.01 15.72
N VAL A 6 21.00 -33.06 15.90
CA VAL A 6 21.27 -31.99 14.91
C VAL A 6 22.27 -32.44 13.83
N LYS A 7 23.16 -33.37 14.15
CA LYS A 7 24.21 -33.87 13.25
C LYS A 7 23.70 -34.45 11.92
N PRO A 8 22.60 -35.25 11.86
CA PRO A 8 22.05 -35.72 10.58
C PRO A 8 21.32 -34.62 9.79
N LEU A 9 20.83 -33.55 10.43
CA LEU A 9 20.20 -32.41 9.75
C LEU A 9 21.24 -31.49 9.08
N MET A 10 22.48 -31.48 9.58
CA MET A 10 23.59 -30.70 9.01
C MET A 10 24.41 -31.46 7.96
N ASP A 11 24.16 -32.76 7.77
CA ASP A 11 24.83 -33.60 6.78
C ASP A 11 24.11 -33.52 5.41
N VAL A 12 24.17 -32.35 4.78
CA VAL A 12 23.60 -32.04 3.45
C VAL A 12 24.33 -32.81 2.32
N SER A 13 25.26 -33.70 2.66
CA SER A 13 26.03 -34.51 1.71
C SER A 13 25.23 -35.68 1.13
N ARG A 14 24.11 -36.08 1.75
CA ARG A 14 23.21 -37.11 1.20
C ARG A 14 22.42 -36.53 0.03
N GLN A 15 22.63 -37.11 -1.16
CA GLN A 15 22.06 -36.70 -2.44
C GLN A 15 20.54 -36.46 -2.36
N GLU A 16 19.79 -37.32 -1.66
CA GLU A 16 18.34 -37.24 -1.53
C GLU A 16 17.84 -36.04 -0.71
N LEU A 17 18.45 -35.75 0.46
CA LEU A 17 18.10 -34.57 1.27
C LEU A 17 18.47 -33.27 0.55
N ARG A 18 19.58 -33.28 -0.18
CA ARG A 18 19.99 -32.16 -1.03
C ARG A 18 19.04 -31.97 -2.21
N GLN A 19 18.61 -33.04 -2.87
CA GLN A 19 17.62 -32.98 -3.95
C GLN A 19 16.30 -32.40 -3.44
N TRP A 20 15.80 -32.91 -2.31
CA TRP A 20 14.58 -32.42 -1.69
C TRP A 20 14.67 -30.94 -1.32
N ALA A 21 15.74 -30.52 -0.65
CA ALA A 21 15.94 -29.11 -0.29
C ALA A 21 16.05 -28.20 -1.52
N ILE A 22 16.73 -28.65 -2.59
CA ILE A 22 16.80 -27.92 -3.86
C ILE A 22 15.39 -27.80 -4.47
N THR A 23 14.61 -28.88 -4.53
CA THR A 23 13.25 -28.84 -5.10
C THR A 23 12.32 -27.91 -4.34
N GLU A 24 12.35 -27.93 -3.00
CA GLU A 24 11.55 -27.03 -2.17
C GLU A 24 11.99 -25.56 -2.31
N LEU A 25 13.31 -25.30 -2.32
CA LEU A 25 13.85 -23.96 -2.47
C LEU A 25 13.68 -23.41 -3.89
N GLN A 26 13.65 -24.26 -4.91
CA GLN A 26 13.56 -23.85 -6.29
C GLN A 26 12.22 -23.17 -6.61
N GLY A 27 11.11 -23.66 -6.03
CA GLY A 27 9.82 -22.98 -6.15
C GLY A 27 9.82 -21.58 -5.52
N ALA A 28 10.42 -21.44 -4.33
CA ALA A 28 10.55 -20.14 -3.66
C ALA A 28 11.52 -19.20 -4.41
N TYR A 29 12.62 -19.73 -4.93
CA TYR A 29 13.59 -18.99 -5.74
C TYR A 29 12.97 -18.51 -7.05
N GLU A 30 12.32 -19.39 -7.81
CA GLU A 30 11.60 -19.00 -9.04
C GLU A 30 10.48 -18.00 -8.76
N TYR A 31 9.75 -18.15 -7.64
CA TYR A 31 8.74 -17.18 -7.24
C TYR A 31 9.33 -15.79 -6.99
N LEU A 32 10.43 -15.70 -6.24
CA LEU A 32 11.12 -14.44 -5.96
C LEU A 32 11.78 -13.87 -7.22
N GLU A 33 12.44 -14.70 -8.01
CA GLU A 33 13.14 -14.30 -9.24
C GLU A 33 12.14 -13.81 -10.30
N LYS A 34 10.99 -14.46 -10.47
CA LYS A 34 9.91 -13.99 -11.36
C LYS A 34 9.36 -12.63 -10.90
N ARG A 35 9.26 -12.38 -9.59
CA ARG A 35 8.84 -11.07 -9.06
C ARG A 35 9.92 -9.99 -9.23
N LEU A 36 11.19 -10.33 -9.05
CA LEU A 36 12.32 -9.41 -9.24
C LEU A 36 12.53 -9.06 -10.71
N THR A 37 12.30 -10.01 -11.62
CA THR A 37 12.46 -9.85 -13.07
C THR A 37 11.19 -9.38 -13.78
N GLY A 38 10.07 -9.24 -13.06
CA GLY A 38 8.78 -8.79 -13.62
C GLY A 38 8.07 -9.83 -14.50
N GLN A 39 8.42 -11.10 -14.36
CA GLN A 39 7.84 -12.24 -15.10
C GLN A 39 6.79 -13.01 -14.27
N CYS A 40 6.27 -12.44 -13.18
CA CYS A 40 5.25 -13.08 -12.36
C CYS A 40 3.88 -13.09 -13.05
N ASP A 41 3.04 -14.08 -12.71
CA ASP A 41 1.65 -14.11 -13.17
C ASP A 41 0.92 -12.82 -12.77
N SER A 42 -0.05 -12.40 -13.59
CA SER A 42 -0.79 -11.15 -13.40
C SER A 42 -1.53 -11.05 -12.06
N SER A 43 -1.86 -12.17 -11.43
CA SER A 43 -2.45 -12.23 -10.08
C SER A 43 -1.49 -11.83 -8.97
N TYR A 44 -0.18 -11.91 -9.22
CA TYR A 44 0.90 -11.62 -8.27
C TYR A 44 1.68 -10.35 -8.61
N ASP A 45 1.35 -9.70 -9.73
CA ASP A 45 1.96 -8.45 -10.16
C ASP A 45 1.66 -7.32 -9.17
N CYS A 46 2.72 -6.83 -8.52
CA CYS A 46 2.66 -5.74 -7.57
C CYS A 46 3.05 -4.38 -8.18
N THR A 47 3.33 -4.31 -9.50
CA THR A 47 3.77 -3.09 -10.19
C THR A 47 2.85 -1.91 -9.89
N ARG A 48 1.54 -2.15 -9.91
CA ARG A 48 0.55 -1.12 -9.57
C ARG A 48 0.61 -0.68 -8.12
N ALA A 49 0.78 -1.62 -7.18
CA ALA A 49 0.88 -1.29 -5.75
C ALA A 49 2.14 -0.47 -5.47
N TYR A 50 3.28 -0.86 -6.05
CA TYR A 50 4.51 -0.09 -5.98
C TYR A 50 4.35 1.31 -6.58
N LEU A 51 3.72 1.43 -7.74
CA LEU A 51 3.43 2.72 -8.36
C LEU A 51 2.57 3.61 -7.46
N VAL A 52 1.55 3.07 -6.78
CA VAL A 52 0.73 3.86 -5.83
C VAL A 52 1.57 4.33 -4.64
N CYS A 53 2.45 3.48 -4.10
CA CYS A 53 3.35 3.85 -3.01
C CYS A 53 4.38 4.91 -3.42
N GLU A 54 4.96 4.79 -4.62
CA GLU A 54 5.86 5.78 -5.20
C GLU A 54 5.14 7.13 -5.33
N LEU A 55 3.93 7.13 -5.90
CA LEU A 55 3.16 8.36 -6.10
C LEU A 55 2.63 8.96 -4.79
N ALA A 56 2.49 8.16 -3.73
CA ALA A 56 2.15 8.67 -2.40
C ALA A 56 3.23 9.60 -1.83
N GLN A 57 4.49 9.49 -2.30
CA GLN A 57 5.57 10.39 -1.91
C GLN A 57 5.29 11.84 -2.31
N LEU A 58 4.45 12.09 -3.34
CA LEU A 58 4.00 13.45 -3.66
C LEU A 58 3.23 14.14 -2.54
N PHE A 59 2.72 13.38 -1.56
CA PHE A 59 2.03 13.91 -0.38
C PHE A 59 2.96 14.09 0.82
N ASP A 60 4.24 13.77 0.68
CA ASP A 60 5.30 14.22 1.57
C ASP A 60 5.84 15.58 1.07
N PRO A 61 5.65 16.67 1.82
CA PRO A 61 6.16 17.98 1.41
C PRO A 61 7.69 18.03 1.32
N SER A 62 8.44 17.20 2.06
CA SER A 62 9.91 17.18 1.93
C SER A 62 10.33 16.60 0.60
N PHE A 63 9.67 15.53 0.15
CA PHE A 63 9.89 14.96 -1.17
C PHE A 63 9.67 16.00 -2.27
N VAL A 64 8.62 16.80 -2.19
CA VAL A 64 8.31 17.85 -3.19
C VAL A 64 9.29 19.02 -3.12
N ALA A 65 9.83 19.33 -1.94
CA ALA A 65 10.83 20.37 -1.75
C ALA A 65 12.22 19.96 -2.29
N GLU A 66 12.56 18.69 -2.16
CA GLU A 66 13.88 18.14 -2.47
C GLU A 66 13.99 17.59 -3.90
N ASN A 67 12.87 17.17 -4.51
CA ASN A 67 12.84 16.59 -5.84
C ASN A 67 12.21 17.55 -6.85
N ALA A 68 12.69 17.48 -8.10
CA ALA A 68 12.13 18.24 -9.22
C ALA A 68 10.79 17.63 -9.67
N VAL A 69 9.74 17.86 -8.89
CA VAL A 69 8.36 17.45 -9.20
C VAL A 69 7.79 18.36 -10.28
N ASP A 70 7.17 17.77 -11.30
CA ASP A 70 6.59 18.45 -12.45
C ASP A 70 5.18 17.92 -12.79
N ALA A 71 4.62 18.39 -13.90
CA ALA A 71 3.30 17.94 -14.37
C ALA A 71 3.26 16.43 -14.69
N CYS A 72 4.39 15.84 -15.12
CA CYS A 72 4.46 14.41 -15.44
C CYS A 72 4.19 13.56 -14.20
N TRP A 73 4.79 13.93 -13.06
CA TRP A 73 4.50 13.31 -11.77
C TRP A 73 3.02 13.37 -11.39
N VAL A 74 2.38 14.52 -11.60
CA VAL A 74 0.96 14.70 -11.29
C VAL A 74 0.08 13.85 -12.20
N GLN A 75 0.38 13.76 -13.49
CA GLN A 75 -0.38 12.94 -14.44
C GLN A 75 -0.34 11.46 -14.07
N ARG A 76 0.79 10.97 -13.53
CA ARG A 76 0.92 9.59 -13.05
C ARG A 76 -0.05 9.28 -11.88
N LEU A 77 -0.53 10.27 -11.12
CA LEU A 77 -1.56 10.07 -10.07
C LEU A 77 -2.87 9.50 -10.63
N ALA A 78 -3.10 9.54 -11.94
CA ALA A 78 -4.21 8.84 -12.59
C ALA A 78 -4.19 7.30 -12.34
N ALA A 79 -3.04 6.71 -11.99
CA ALA A 79 -2.94 5.31 -11.58
C ALA A 79 -3.68 5.01 -10.27
N VAL A 80 -3.85 6.02 -9.41
CA VAL A 80 -4.61 5.95 -8.15
C VAL A 80 -6.09 6.13 -8.45
N VAL A 81 -6.83 5.02 -8.60
CA VAL A 81 -8.24 5.02 -9.05
C VAL A 81 -9.16 5.96 -8.26
N PRO A 82 -9.08 6.03 -6.91
CA PRO A 82 -9.89 6.97 -6.15
C PRO A 82 -9.65 8.43 -6.53
N LEU A 83 -8.40 8.82 -6.84
CA LEU A 83 -8.08 10.17 -7.33
C LEU A 83 -8.59 10.37 -8.76
N ALA A 84 -8.32 9.41 -9.64
CA ALA A 84 -8.68 9.47 -11.05
C ALA A 84 -10.20 9.51 -11.30
N ARG A 85 -11.00 8.97 -10.39
CA ARG A 85 -12.47 9.01 -10.47
C ARG A 85 -13.10 10.15 -9.69
N HIS A 86 -12.34 10.83 -8.83
CA HIS A 86 -12.86 11.90 -8.00
C HIS A 86 -13.31 13.09 -8.86
N ALA A 87 -14.38 13.77 -8.43
CA ALA A 87 -14.94 14.95 -9.09
C ALA A 87 -15.18 14.77 -10.62
N GLY A 88 -15.58 13.57 -11.05
CA GLY A 88 -15.82 13.26 -12.46
C GLY A 88 -14.54 13.19 -13.30
N GLY A 89 -13.41 12.84 -12.68
CA GLY A 89 -12.11 12.69 -13.34
C GLY A 89 -11.33 13.97 -13.56
N LYS A 90 -11.78 15.09 -12.98
CA LYS A 90 -11.14 16.40 -13.13
C LYS A 90 -10.04 16.65 -12.10
N LEU A 91 -10.03 15.92 -10.99
CA LEU A 91 -9.14 16.22 -9.86
C LEU A 91 -7.66 16.23 -10.26
N VAL A 92 -7.20 15.29 -11.08
CA VAL A 92 -5.78 15.22 -11.52
C VAL A 92 -5.37 16.47 -12.30
N ALA A 93 -6.21 16.94 -13.23
CA ALA A 93 -5.95 18.18 -13.97
C ALA A 93 -5.97 19.42 -13.06
N GLU A 94 -6.85 19.43 -12.05
CA GLU A 94 -6.90 20.51 -11.06
C GLU A 94 -5.68 20.52 -10.13
N LEU A 95 -5.13 19.34 -9.79
CA LEU A 95 -3.87 19.22 -9.04
C LEU A 95 -2.69 19.78 -9.83
N GLU A 96 -2.65 19.53 -11.14
CA GLU A 96 -1.61 20.05 -12.04
C GLU A 96 -1.63 21.59 -12.05
N GLY A 97 -2.82 22.19 -12.13
CA GLY A 97 -2.98 23.65 -12.06
C GLY A 97 -2.62 24.26 -10.69
N GLU A 98 -2.79 23.51 -9.59
CA GLU A 98 -2.43 23.95 -8.23
C GLU A 98 -0.98 23.58 -7.86
N LEU A 99 -0.26 22.81 -8.68
CA LEU A 99 1.09 22.32 -8.41
C LEU A 99 2.10 23.44 -8.08
N PRO A 100 2.18 24.57 -8.83
CA PRO A 100 3.15 25.62 -8.50
C PRO A 100 2.95 26.22 -7.11
N LYS A 101 1.70 26.32 -6.65
CA LYS A 101 1.37 26.81 -5.30
C LYS A 101 1.79 25.79 -4.25
N TYR A 102 1.61 24.50 -4.53
CA TYR A 102 2.04 23.45 -3.63
C TYR A 102 3.56 23.43 -3.49
N MET A 103 4.30 23.48 -4.59
CA MET A 103 5.77 23.53 -4.58
C MET A 103 6.29 24.75 -3.81
N ALA A 104 5.70 25.93 -4.03
CA ALA A 104 6.07 27.13 -3.29
C ALA A 104 5.79 27.03 -1.77
N ALA A 105 4.72 26.34 -1.38
CA ALA A 105 4.40 26.12 0.03
C ALA A 105 5.29 25.04 0.69
N ALA A 106 5.71 24.04 -0.10
CA ALA A 106 6.59 22.96 0.35
C ALA A 106 8.06 23.42 0.44
N ALA A 107 8.44 24.47 -0.31
CA ALA A 107 9.80 24.99 -0.34
C ALA A 107 10.38 25.22 1.06
N GLY A 108 11.50 24.57 1.36
CA GLY A 108 12.20 24.66 2.65
C GLY A 108 11.63 23.79 3.77
N PHE A 109 10.62 22.96 3.51
CA PHE A 109 10.21 21.91 4.44
C PHE A 109 11.17 20.71 4.35
N SER A 110 11.62 20.23 5.51
CA SER A 110 12.42 19.01 5.64
C SER A 110 11.98 18.30 6.92
N CYS A 111 12.03 16.97 6.92
CA CYS A 111 11.74 16.16 8.08
C CYS A 111 12.63 14.90 8.10
N ASP A 112 12.73 14.27 9.27
CA ASP A 112 13.51 13.05 9.43
C ASP A 112 12.67 11.83 9.07
N HIS A 113 13.06 11.10 8.01
CA HIS A 113 12.39 9.88 7.57
C HIS A 113 12.79 8.63 8.36
N SER A 114 13.78 8.71 9.27
CA SER A 114 14.25 7.55 10.05
C SER A 114 13.32 7.20 11.22
N ASP A 115 12.62 8.19 11.79
CA ASP A 115 11.60 8.00 12.82
C ASP A 115 10.20 8.18 12.24
N VAL A 116 9.48 7.05 12.11
CA VAL A 116 8.12 7.00 11.57
C VAL A 116 7.14 7.90 12.33
N ALA A 117 7.26 8.00 13.66
CA ALA A 117 6.35 8.80 14.47
C ALA A 117 6.62 10.30 14.28
N ALA A 118 7.89 10.70 14.30
CA ALA A 118 8.31 12.08 14.05
C ALA A 118 7.95 12.53 12.63
N PHE A 119 8.23 11.69 11.63
CA PHE A 119 7.85 11.89 10.22
C PHE A 119 6.34 12.12 10.09
N THR A 120 5.54 11.20 10.62
CA THR A 120 4.08 11.24 10.49
C THR A 120 3.51 12.52 11.10
N ASP A 121 3.96 12.88 12.31
CA ASP A 121 3.45 14.07 12.98
C ASP A 121 3.90 15.37 12.27
N ALA A 122 5.14 15.43 11.75
CA ALA A 122 5.62 16.58 10.98
C ALA A 122 4.79 16.79 9.70
N VAL A 123 4.58 15.73 8.91
CA VAL A 123 3.79 15.78 7.67
C VAL A 123 2.34 16.16 7.96
N LEU A 124 1.70 15.54 8.96
CA LEU A 124 0.32 15.86 9.33
C LEU A 124 0.17 17.29 9.85
N ARG A 125 1.13 17.80 10.64
CA ARG A 125 1.15 19.20 11.08
C ARG A 125 1.28 20.16 9.89
N TRP A 126 2.12 19.83 8.91
CA TRP A 126 2.25 20.64 7.69
C TRP A 126 0.95 20.70 6.90
N TRP A 127 0.31 19.54 6.65
CA TRP A 127 -0.97 19.48 5.95
C TRP A 127 -2.08 20.22 6.70
N ARG A 128 -2.12 20.13 8.03
CA ARG A 128 -3.11 20.87 8.84
C ARG A 128 -3.00 22.38 8.64
N LYS A 129 -1.78 22.90 8.44
CA LYS A 129 -1.51 24.32 8.21
C LYS A 129 -1.85 24.76 6.77
N HIS A 130 -1.55 23.93 5.76
CA HIS A 130 -1.61 24.34 4.35
C HIS A 130 -2.83 23.81 3.56
N ALA A 131 -3.50 22.76 4.02
CA ALA A 131 -4.61 22.12 3.28
C ALA A 131 -5.82 23.03 3.03
N ARG A 132 -5.97 24.13 3.78
CA ARG A 132 -7.02 25.13 3.51
C ARG A 132 -6.69 26.04 2.33
N ASN A 133 -5.40 26.27 2.08
CA ASN A 133 -4.91 27.12 0.99
C ASN A 133 -4.63 26.30 -0.28
N LEU A 134 -4.37 25.01 -0.12
CA LEU A 134 -4.17 24.03 -1.18
C LEU A 134 -5.41 23.12 -1.24
N LEU A 135 -6.51 23.61 -1.82
CA LEU A 135 -7.81 22.96 -1.68
C LEU A 135 -7.84 21.60 -2.41
N LYS A 136 -7.26 21.53 -3.61
CA LYS A 136 -7.26 20.32 -4.44
C LYS A 136 -6.27 19.31 -3.90
N TRP A 137 -5.06 19.76 -3.58
CA TRP A 137 -4.06 18.93 -2.93
C TRP A 137 -4.49 18.44 -1.55
N GLY A 138 -5.19 19.28 -0.77
CA GLY A 138 -5.74 18.89 0.52
C GLY A 138 -6.86 17.85 0.42
N GLN A 139 -7.69 17.89 -0.64
CA GLN A 139 -8.66 16.83 -0.93
C GLN A 139 -7.96 15.54 -1.34
N ALA A 140 -6.98 15.62 -2.25
CA ALA A 140 -6.21 14.47 -2.68
C ALA A 140 -5.42 13.83 -1.53
N ALA A 141 -4.85 14.62 -0.62
CA ALA A 141 -4.13 14.14 0.56
C ALA A 141 -5.03 13.31 1.46
N ARG A 142 -6.28 13.73 1.68
CA ARG A 142 -7.25 12.95 2.47
C ARG A 142 -7.58 11.61 1.81
N ILE A 143 -7.69 11.59 0.48
CA ILE A 143 -7.93 10.35 -0.26
C ILE A 143 -6.72 9.43 -0.11
N VAL A 144 -5.50 9.93 -0.35
CA VAL A 144 -4.28 9.11 -0.28
C VAL A 144 -4.00 8.62 1.14
N PHE A 145 -4.16 9.46 2.16
CA PHE A 145 -3.99 9.05 3.56
C PHE A 145 -5.06 8.05 4.04
N SER A 146 -6.17 7.90 3.30
CA SER A 146 -7.16 6.85 3.57
C SER A 146 -6.83 5.51 2.91
N LEU A 147 -5.82 5.47 2.03
CA LEU A 147 -5.34 4.24 1.42
C LEU A 147 -4.45 3.51 2.43
N SER A 148 -4.90 2.35 2.92
CA SER A 148 -4.04 1.45 3.66
C SER A 148 -3.07 0.77 2.68
N PRO A 149 -1.74 0.87 2.88
CA PRO A 149 -0.76 0.18 2.04
C PRO A 149 -0.73 -1.34 2.28
N ASN A 150 -1.51 -1.85 3.23
CA ASN A 150 -1.65 -3.28 3.47
C ASN A 150 -3.13 -3.73 3.37
N SER A 151 -3.32 -4.90 2.76
CA SER A 151 -4.55 -5.70 2.88
C SER A 151 -4.66 -6.36 4.26
N CYS A 152 -3.56 -6.44 5.01
CA CYS A 152 -3.44 -7.17 6.27
C CYS A 152 -4.43 -6.73 7.36
N ALA A 153 -4.77 -5.44 7.43
CA ALA A 153 -5.79 -4.94 8.34
C ALA A 153 -7.17 -5.58 8.08
N CYS A 154 -7.53 -5.76 6.81
CA CYS A 154 -8.75 -6.44 6.42
C CYS A 154 -8.59 -7.96 6.54
N GLU A 155 -7.45 -8.53 6.15
CA GLU A 155 -7.20 -9.98 6.21
C GLU A 155 -7.23 -10.54 7.63
N ARG A 156 -6.75 -9.81 8.64
CA ARG A 156 -6.89 -10.24 10.04
C ARG A 156 -8.35 -10.23 10.48
N GLY A 157 -9.12 -9.22 10.05
CA GLY A 157 -10.57 -9.17 10.25
C GLY A 157 -11.29 -10.33 9.55
N PHE A 158 -10.95 -10.60 8.29
CA PHE A 158 -11.50 -11.72 7.52
C PHE A 158 -11.07 -13.08 8.05
N SER A 159 -9.86 -13.22 8.58
CA SER A 159 -9.39 -14.46 9.21
C SER A 159 -10.14 -14.73 10.53
N LEU A 160 -10.39 -13.70 11.32
CA LEU A 160 -11.24 -13.80 12.52
C LEU A 160 -12.68 -14.18 12.13
N LEU A 161 -13.25 -13.53 11.12
CA LEU A 161 -14.58 -13.85 10.62
C LEU A 161 -14.65 -15.29 10.07
N LYS A 162 -13.65 -15.71 9.30
CA LYS A 162 -13.56 -17.08 8.76
C LYS A 162 -13.46 -18.12 9.88
N ASN A 163 -12.71 -17.81 10.95
CA ASN A 163 -12.68 -18.66 12.15
C ASN A 163 -14.01 -18.69 12.91
N MET A 164 -14.81 -17.62 12.86
CA MET A 164 -16.12 -17.55 13.52
C MET A 164 -17.22 -18.30 12.75
N PHE A 165 -17.23 -18.23 11.42
CA PHE A 165 -18.25 -18.89 10.58
C PHE A 165 -17.85 -20.33 10.18
N GLY A 166 -16.55 -20.64 10.16
CA GLY A 166 -16.01 -21.94 9.74
C GLY A 166 -15.91 -22.10 8.22
N GLU A 167 -15.14 -23.08 7.75
CA GLU A 167 -14.75 -23.22 6.33
C GLU A 167 -15.91 -23.51 5.36
N ASN A 168 -17.06 -23.95 5.87
CA ASN A 168 -18.22 -24.32 5.03
C ASN A 168 -19.28 -23.21 4.91
N GLN A 169 -19.08 -22.04 5.54
CA GLN A 169 -20.07 -20.97 5.61
C GLN A 169 -19.62 -19.66 4.94
N ASP A 170 -18.76 -19.76 3.93
CA ASP A 170 -18.23 -18.59 3.21
C ASP A 170 -19.34 -17.73 2.58
N ASN A 171 -20.42 -18.33 2.10
CA ASN A 171 -21.58 -17.61 1.55
C ASN A 171 -22.32 -16.81 2.63
N THR A 172 -22.54 -17.40 3.81
CA THR A 172 -23.20 -16.72 4.93
C THR A 172 -22.35 -15.57 5.47
N MET A 173 -21.03 -15.75 5.52
CA MET A 173 -20.09 -14.68 5.86
C MET A 173 -20.17 -13.52 4.85
N ALA A 174 -20.20 -13.82 3.55
CA ALA A 174 -20.31 -12.81 2.49
C ALA A 174 -21.62 -12.01 2.60
N ASP A 175 -22.76 -12.68 2.82
CA ASP A 175 -24.06 -12.04 3.00
C ASP A 175 -24.09 -11.12 4.22
N TYR A 176 -23.46 -11.54 5.33
CA TYR A 176 -23.38 -10.75 6.56
C TYR A 176 -22.51 -9.50 6.37
N LEU A 177 -21.36 -9.64 5.72
CA LEU A 177 -20.48 -8.52 5.37
C LEU A 177 -21.17 -7.51 4.46
N GLN A 178 -21.82 -8.00 3.40
CA GLN A 178 -22.55 -7.16 2.47
C GLN A 178 -23.70 -6.43 3.16
N SER A 179 -24.47 -7.12 3.99
CA SER A 179 -25.57 -6.53 4.77
C SER A 179 -25.07 -5.48 5.75
N ALA A 180 -24.00 -5.76 6.50
CA ALA A 180 -23.40 -4.81 7.43
C ALA A 180 -22.86 -3.55 6.73
N LEU A 181 -22.21 -3.72 5.57
CA LEU A 181 -21.73 -2.60 4.75
C LEU A 181 -22.88 -1.76 4.20
N MET A 182 -23.92 -2.40 3.67
CA MET A 182 -25.13 -1.74 3.15
C MET A 182 -25.88 -0.97 4.25
N LEU A 183 -26.04 -1.55 5.44
CA LEU A 183 -26.67 -0.89 6.58
C LEU A 183 -25.86 0.33 7.02
N ARG A 184 -24.54 0.19 7.16
CA ARG A 184 -23.65 1.29 7.56
C ARG A 184 -23.59 2.41 6.51
N TYR A 185 -23.55 2.06 5.22
CA TYR A 185 -23.61 3.02 4.13
C TYR A 185 -24.91 3.83 4.17
N ASN A 186 -26.03 3.16 4.45
CA ASN A 186 -27.34 3.79 4.61
C ASN A 186 -27.56 4.45 6.00
N ARG A 187 -26.52 4.55 6.85
CA ARG A 187 -26.58 5.04 8.24
C ARG A 187 -27.66 4.37 9.10
N ARG A 188 -27.95 3.10 8.83
CA ARG A 188 -28.85 2.28 9.64
C ARG A 188 -28.00 1.47 10.60
N VAL A 189 -28.33 1.55 11.88
CA VAL A 189 -27.69 0.75 12.93
C VAL A 189 -28.44 -0.58 13.03
N LEU A 190 -27.70 -1.67 13.27
CA LEU A 190 -28.27 -2.96 13.65
C LEU A 190 -28.92 -2.87 15.03
#